data_AF-A0A0R1QL50-F1
#
_entry.id   AF-A0A0R1QL50-F1
#
_cell.length_a   1.000
_cell.length_b   1.000
_cell.length_c   1.000
_cell.angle_alpha   90.00
_cell.angle_beta   90.00
_cell.angle_gamma   90.00
#
_symmetry.space_group_name_H-M   'P 1'
#
loop_
_entity.id
_entity.type
_entity.pdbx_description
1 polymer ?
#
loop_
_entity_poly.entity_id
_entity_poly.type
_entity_poly.pdbx_seq_one_letter_code
_entity_poly.pdbx_strand_id
1 'polypeptide(L)'
;MLIYGLTTIVNALSGIFAKMYKLLDFWGYAPFQKFLKTYDPIIWALATIGIIWAGLMMMHNKRVDYHEKGNNFLVAVLLFFGLTFLMTQGTKLITAGAEQAMVNTPSAVSIYQGNITDVYMLDKAGWKTSGGKAKLPKTTNRIKNMEDIKLLSINEKVDTGGWFGGSKASDDGTKILAKQLSMNSDGKWELHNMQGAFKIDDNYYRYSWHPWILAANLLLYLITVAIVIFKLVKIIMEINFIGLLAQGAALTDFDSGKRNRQIIAKLRDSFVVAFLLCVILQFYAQFLSFITRAGVGGVARIFAMIGAFLFVLDGPNIIQAVFGIDAGLSSMAQTMTNVMLLARGAGSTTKSALNATKKLGGVAKGIANKGLVGGSALAGFANGLTKKPNLPGDKVGGVTPAAASNKKP
;
A
#
# COMPACT_ATOMS: atom_id res chain seq x y z
N MET A 1 11.89 -19.63 -0.73
CA MET A 1 12.73 -18.89 0.25
C MET A 1 12.67 -17.37 0.06
N LEU A 2 13.02 -16.80 -1.09
CA LEU A 2 12.99 -15.34 -1.32
C LEU A 2 11.64 -14.67 -1.01
N ILE A 3 10.53 -15.24 -1.50
CA ILE A 3 9.18 -14.69 -1.28
C ILE A 3 8.83 -14.69 0.21
N TYR A 4 9.11 -15.78 0.93
CA TYR A 4 8.88 -15.87 2.37
C TYR A 4 9.71 -14.84 3.17
N GLY A 5 10.96 -14.59 2.76
CA GLY A 5 11.78 -13.52 3.34
C GLY A 5 11.11 -12.15 3.16
N LEU A 6 10.62 -11.85 1.95
CA LEU A 6 9.91 -10.61 1.66
C LEU A 6 8.61 -10.47 2.49
N THR A 7 7.83 -11.55 2.62
CA THR A 7 6.64 -11.62 3.48
C THR A 7 6.95 -11.29 4.93
N THR A 8 8.06 -11.82 5.45
CA THR A 8 8.51 -11.58 6.82
C THR A 8 8.84 -10.10 7.03
N ILE A 9 9.52 -9.47 6.06
CA ILE A 9 9.83 -8.03 6.10
C ILE A 9 8.55 -7.20 6.03
N VAL A 10 7.61 -7.54 5.14
CA VAL A 10 6.30 -6.86 5.03
C VAL A 10 5.53 -6.91 6.34
N ASN A 11 5.49 -8.09 6.99
CA ASN A 11 4.81 -8.25 8.27
C ASN A 11 5.48 -7.43 9.39
N ALA A 12 6.82 -7.47 9.46
CA ALA A 12 7.59 -6.67 10.41
C ALA A 12 7.36 -5.17 10.20
N LEU A 13 7.36 -4.70 8.95
CA LEU A 13 7.15 -3.30 8.60
C LEU A 13 5.72 -2.83 8.91
N SER A 14 4.72 -3.70 8.74
CA SER A 14 3.34 -3.41 9.16
C SER A 14 3.25 -3.29 10.68
N GLY A 15 3.98 -4.11 11.43
CA GLY A 15 4.12 -3.97 12.89
C GLY A 15 4.85 -2.68 13.30
N ILE A 16 5.88 -2.28 12.56
CA ILE A 16 6.57 -0.99 12.76
C ILE A 16 5.59 0.17 12.54
N PHE A 17 4.82 0.15 11.45
CA PHE A 17 3.81 1.18 11.17
C PHE A 17 2.84 1.36 12.34
N ALA A 18 2.35 0.27 12.94
CA ALA A 18 1.48 0.34 14.12
C ALA A 18 2.18 1.03 15.30
N LYS A 19 3.44 0.66 15.55
CA LYS A 19 4.25 1.26 16.62
C LYS A 19 4.56 2.74 16.38
N MET A 20 4.62 3.20 15.13
CA MET A 20 4.86 4.62 14.83
C MET A 20 3.74 5.54 15.34
N TYR A 21 2.50 5.04 15.48
CA TYR A 21 1.42 5.83 16.08
C TYR A 21 1.67 6.16 17.55
N LYS A 22 2.49 5.38 18.27
CA LYS A 22 2.91 5.72 19.64
C LYS A 22 3.74 7.00 19.71
N LEU A 23 4.33 7.43 18.59
CA LEU A 23 5.06 8.70 18.54
C LEU A 23 4.13 9.93 18.66
N LEU A 24 2.81 9.77 18.47
CA LEU A 24 1.85 10.84 18.72
C LEU A 24 1.82 11.29 20.19
N ASP A 25 2.24 10.42 21.11
CA ASP A 25 2.35 10.75 22.53
C ASP A 25 3.59 11.62 22.85
N PHE A 26 4.37 12.05 21.84
CA PHE A 26 5.51 12.93 22.03
C PHE A 26 5.16 14.22 22.78
N TRP A 27 3.95 14.78 22.58
CA TRP A 27 3.50 15.94 23.35
C TRP A 27 3.54 15.66 24.86
N GLY A 28 3.13 14.47 25.29
CA GLY A 28 3.17 14.05 26.69
C GLY A 28 4.54 13.60 27.20
N TYR A 29 5.57 13.56 26.35
CA TYR A 29 6.91 13.10 26.72
C TYR A 29 7.55 14.03 27.76
N ALA A 30 7.92 13.49 28.93
CA ALA A 30 8.35 14.30 30.07
C ALA A 30 9.53 15.26 29.78
N PRO A 31 10.60 14.86 29.05
CA PRO A 31 11.64 15.80 28.64
C PRO A 31 11.15 16.91 27.71
N PHE A 32 10.21 16.63 26.81
CA PHE A 32 9.62 17.66 25.96
C PHE A 32 8.74 18.62 26.78
N GLN A 33 7.96 18.10 27.72
CA GLN A 33 7.20 18.93 28.67
C GLN A 33 8.11 19.80 29.55
N LYS A 34 9.27 19.29 29.97
CA LYS A 34 10.29 20.10 30.66
C LYS A 34 10.86 21.19 29.75
N PHE A 35 11.16 20.85 28.49
CA PHE A 35 11.60 21.83 27.50
C PHE A 35 10.57 22.95 27.33
N LEU A 36 9.27 22.63 27.19
CA LEU A 36 8.21 23.65 27.14
C LEU A 36 8.23 24.55 28.37
N LYS A 37 8.31 23.96 29.56
CA LYS A 37 8.36 24.70 30.83
C LYS A 37 9.55 25.65 30.95
N THR A 38 10.70 25.31 30.35
CA THR A 38 11.87 26.22 30.33
C THR A 38 11.56 27.54 29.62
N TYR A 39 10.66 27.53 28.63
CA TYR A 39 10.26 28.71 27.87
C TYR A 39 8.99 29.39 28.42
N ASP A 40 8.34 28.85 29.46
CA ASP A 40 7.15 29.45 30.08
C ASP A 40 7.34 30.95 30.42
N PRO A 41 8.47 31.39 31.01
CA PRO A 41 8.66 32.82 31.29
C PRO A 41 8.61 33.69 30.03
N ILE A 42 9.18 33.20 28.92
CA ILE A 42 9.19 33.90 27.64
C ILE A 42 7.79 33.92 27.04
N ILE A 43 7.05 32.82 27.14
CA ILE A 43 5.67 32.72 26.68
C ILE A 43 4.77 33.71 27.43
N TRP A 44 4.92 33.82 28.76
CA TRP A 44 4.18 34.80 29.57
C TRP A 44 4.58 36.26 29.27
N ALA A 45 5.86 36.51 28.98
CA ALA A 45 6.31 37.84 28.54
C ALA A 45 5.68 38.22 27.20
N LEU A 46 5.69 37.31 26.22
CA LEU A 46 5.04 37.51 24.92
C LEU A 46 3.52 37.70 25.06
N ALA A 47 2.86 36.90 25.90
CA ALA A 47 1.45 37.03 26.20
C ALA A 47 1.12 38.41 26.79
N THR A 48 1.92 38.89 27.74
CA THR A 48 1.75 40.21 28.36
C THR A 48 1.85 41.32 27.31
N ILE A 49 2.87 41.27 26.44
CA ILE A 49 3.04 42.22 25.34
C ILE A 49 1.84 42.16 24.38
N GLY A 50 1.37 40.96 24.05
CA GLY A 50 0.20 40.76 23.20
C GLY A 50 -1.08 41.36 23.78
N ILE A 51 -1.30 41.18 25.09
CA ILE A 51 -2.46 41.76 25.80
C ILE A 51 -2.37 43.29 25.82
N ILE A 52 -1.20 43.85 26.13
CA ILE A 52 -0.98 45.32 26.10
C ILE A 52 -1.28 45.87 24.71
N TRP A 53 -0.71 45.24 23.67
CA TRP A 53 -0.94 45.66 22.27
C TRP A 53 -2.42 45.60 21.88
N ALA A 54 -3.13 44.53 22.24
CA ALA A 54 -4.56 44.39 21.99
C ALA A 54 -5.37 45.47 22.72
N GLY A 55 -5.02 45.78 23.98
CA GLY A 55 -5.61 46.86 24.76
C GLY A 55 -5.41 48.23 24.08
N LEU A 56 -4.19 48.55 23.65
CA LEU A 56 -3.87 49.78 22.94
C LEU A 56 -4.67 49.90 21.62
N MET A 57 -4.73 48.83 20.82
CA MET A 57 -5.52 48.79 19.58
C MET A 57 -7.02 48.97 19.82
N MET A 58 -7.56 48.48 20.95
CA MET A 58 -8.96 48.68 21.34
C MET A 58 -9.26 50.11 21.77
N MET A 59 -8.31 50.80 22.40
CA MET A 59 -8.47 52.18 22.85
C MET A 59 -8.28 53.20 21.72
N HIS A 60 -7.35 52.95 20.79
CA HIS A 60 -6.97 53.95 19.77
C HIS A 60 -7.86 53.91 18.51
N ASN A 61 -8.43 52.75 18.16
CA ASN A 61 -9.25 52.64 16.95
C ASN A 61 -10.69 53.13 17.20
N LYS A 62 -11.11 54.16 16.46
CA LYS A 62 -12.48 54.73 16.54
C LYS A 62 -13.58 53.84 15.96
N ARG A 63 -13.22 52.75 15.26
CA ARG A 63 -14.15 51.78 14.65
C ARG A 63 -13.73 50.35 15.00
N VAL A 64 -13.88 50.00 16.27
CA VAL A 64 -13.59 48.65 16.77
C VAL A 64 -14.89 47.84 16.80
N ASP A 65 -14.89 46.69 16.12
CA ASP A 65 -15.89 45.66 16.37
C ASP A 65 -15.49 44.89 17.65
N TYR A 66 -16.08 45.31 18.78
CA TYR A 66 -15.81 44.70 20.08
C TYR A 66 -16.28 43.24 20.15
N HIS A 67 -17.28 42.85 19.35
CA HIS A 67 -17.75 41.48 19.28
C HIS A 67 -16.72 40.59 18.57
N GLU A 68 -16.17 41.04 17.43
CA GLU A 68 -15.10 40.31 16.72
C GLU A 68 -13.84 40.18 17.59
N LYS A 69 -13.40 41.27 18.23
CA LYS A 69 -12.23 41.26 19.11
C LYS A 69 -12.44 40.38 20.35
N GLY A 70 -13.64 40.41 20.94
CA GLY A 70 -14.01 39.52 22.04
C GLY A 70 -13.94 38.04 21.63
N ASN A 71 -14.44 37.70 20.45
CA ASN A 71 -14.36 36.33 19.94
C ASN A 71 -12.92 35.89 19.66
N ASN A 72 -12.10 36.75 19.06
CA ASN A 72 -10.68 36.47 18.81
C ASN A 72 -9.90 36.28 20.13
N PHE A 73 -10.23 37.08 21.16
CA PHE A 73 -9.71 36.90 22.50
C PHE A 73 -10.11 35.55 23.12
N LEU A 74 -11.39 35.17 23.03
CA LEU A 74 -11.86 33.86 23.49
C LEU A 74 -11.14 32.72 22.77
N VAL A 75 -10.98 32.78 21.45
CA VAL A 75 -10.23 31.78 20.67
C VAL A 75 -8.77 31.69 21.13
N ALA A 76 -8.12 32.82 21.40
CA ALA A 76 -6.74 32.87 21.89
C ALA A 76 -6.60 32.23 23.28
N VAL A 77 -7.51 32.54 24.21
CA VAL A 77 -7.55 31.97 25.56
C VAL A 77 -7.83 30.46 25.50
N LEU A 78 -8.81 30.04 24.70
CA LEU A 78 -9.12 28.63 24.48
C LEU A 78 -7.95 27.87 23.86
N LEU A 79 -7.26 28.48 22.89
CA LEU A 79 -6.07 27.86 22.30
C LEU A 79 -4.96 27.76 23.35
N PHE A 80 -4.66 28.82 24.10
CA PHE A 80 -3.57 28.81 25.07
C PHE A 80 -3.76 27.80 26.20
N PHE A 81 -4.94 27.79 26.85
CA PHE A 81 -5.22 26.87 27.96
C PHE A 81 -5.67 25.49 27.49
N GLY A 82 -6.38 25.42 26.35
CA GLY A 82 -6.95 24.20 25.80
C GLY A 82 -6.02 23.42 24.87
N LEU A 83 -4.85 23.96 24.48
CA LEU A 83 -3.94 23.29 23.56
C LEU A 83 -3.56 21.88 24.04
N THR A 84 -3.15 21.74 25.30
CA THR A 84 -2.76 20.43 25.85
C THR A 84 -3.91 19.44 25.78
N PHE A 85 -5.14 19.89 26.03
CA PHE A 85 -6.34 19.07 25.87
C PHE A 85 -6.55 18.69 24.41
N LEU A 86 -6.50 19.63 23.46
CA LEU A 86 -6.62 19.39 22.02
C LEU A 86 -5.59 18.38 21.51
N MET A 87 -4.32 18.54 21.90
CA MET A 87 -3.24 17.63 21.52
C MET A 87 -3.48 16.22 22.06
N THR A 88 -3.88 16.11 23.33
CA THR A 88 -4.15 14.82 23.96
C THR A 88 -5.35 14.10 23.33
N GLN A 89 -6.46 14.81 23.10
CA GLN A 89 -7.66 14.22 22.49
C GLN A 89 -7.42 13.86 21.02
N GLY A 90 -6.72 14.73 20.27
CA GLY A 90 -6.33 14.45 18.89
C GLY A 90 -5.49 13.18 18.78
N THR A 91 -4.48 13.03 19.64
CA THR A 91 -3.66 11.82 19.71
C THR A 91 -4.50 10.58 20.02
N LYS A 92 -5.35 10.63 21.05
CA LYS A 92 -6.22 9.50 21.44
C LYS A 92 -7.17 9.07 20.31
N LEU A 93 -7.75 10.03 19.59
CA LEU A 93 -8.66 9.74 18.49
C LEU A 93 -7.95 9.00 17.36
N ILE A 94 -6.74 9.44 17.00
CA ILE A 94 -5.95 8.76 15.97
C ILE A 94 -5.53 7.37 16.44
N THR A 95 -4.98 7.23 17.65
CA THR A 95 -4.45 5.94 18.10
C THR A 95 -5.56 4.90 18.22
N ALA A 96 -6.72 5.25 18.77
CA ALA A 96 -7.88 4.36 18.82
C ALA A 96 -8.36 3.95 17.42
N GLY A 97 -8.42 4.91 16.49
CA GLY A 97 -8.80 4.65 15.10
C GLY A 97 -7.79 3.78 14.35
N ALA A 98 -6.50 4.03 14.55
CA ALA A 98 -5.41 3.26 13.95
C ALA A 98 -5.36 1.83 14.48
N GLU A 99 -5.54 1.62 15.79
CA GLU A 99 -5.62 0.29 16.39
C GLU A 99 -6.76 -0.54 15.78
N GLN A 100 -7.97 0.02 15.70
CA GLN A 100 -9.10 -0.68 15.08
C GLN A 100 -8.87 -1.00 13.60
N ALA A 101 -8.29 -0.04 12.86
CA ALA A 101 -8.00 -0.24 11.45
C ALA A 101 -6.93 -1.32 11.22
N MET A 102 -5.93 -1.45 12.11
CA MET A 102 -4.79 -2.37 11.94
C MET A 102 -5.02 -3.80 12.46
N VAL A 103 -6.01 -4.03 13.33
CA VAL A 103 -6.26 -5.34 13.96
C VAL A 103 -6.88 -6.38 13.01
N ASN A 104 -7.47 -5.98 11.88
CA ASN A 104 -8.39 -6.86 11.15
C ASN A 104 -7.82 -7.81 10.09
N THR A 105 -6.51 -7.82 9.76
CA THR A 105 -5.75 -8.93 9.11
C THR A 105 -4.32 -8.45 8.83
N PRO A 106 -3.25 -9.22 9.13
CA PRO A 106 -1.89 -8.84 8.74
C PRO A 106 -1.80 -8.71 7.21
N SER A 107 -1.31 -7.58 6.71
CA SER A 107 -1.38 -7.25 5.28
C SER A 107 -0.63 -8.21 4.35
N ALA A 108 0.35 -8.96 4.88
CA ALA A 108 0.99 -10.05 4.14
C ALA A 108 0.03 -11.22 3.89
N VAL A 109 -0.85 -11.53 4.85
CA VAL A 109 -1.85 -12.60 4.75
C VAL A 109 -2.88 -12.29 3.67
N SER A 110 -3.40 -11.06 3.63
CA SER A 110 -4.37 -10.66 2.60
C SER A 110 -3.78 -10.67 1.18
N ILE A 111 -2.48 -10.36 1.06
CA ILE A 111 -1.75 -10.49 -0.21
C ILE A 111 -1.68 -11.95 -0.65
N TYR A 112 -1.33 -12.88 0.25
CA TYR A 112 -1.30 -14.32 -0.05
C TYR A 112 -2.69 -14.86 -0.40
N GLN A 113 -3.70 -14.48 0.40
CA GLN A 113 -5.10 -14.86 0.15
C GLN A 113 -5.57 -14.41 -1.23
N GLY A 114 -5.20 -13.20 -1.66
CA GLY A 114 -5.51 -12.73 -3.00
C GLY A 114 -4.77 -13.51 -4.09
N ASN A 115 -3.50 -13.86 -3.87
CA ASN A 115 -2.59 -14.36 -4.89
C ASN A 115 -2.58 -15.89 -5.09
N ILE A 116 -3.16 -16.65 -4.17
CA ILE A 116 -3.10 -18.11 -4.16
C ILE A 116 -4.50 -18.68 -4.27
N THR A 117 -4.69 -19.66 -5.15
CA THR A 117 -5.93 -20.44 -5.23
C THR A 117 -5.63 -21.89 -4.83
N ASP A 118 -6.36 -22.40 -3.84
CA ASP A 118 -6.31 -23.80 -3.39
C ASP A 118 -7.33 -24.61 -4.19
N VAL A 119 -6.86 -25.65 -4.89
CA VAL A 119 -7.70 -26.52 -5.71
C VAL A 119 -8.78 -27.21 -4.87
N TYR A 120 -8.52 -27.55 -3.59
CA TYR A 120 -9.55 -28.15 -2.74
C TYR A 120 -10.71 -27.18 -2.43
N MET A 121 -10.51 -25.86 -2.58
CA MET A 121 -11.60 -24.90 -2.45
C MET A 121 -12.49 -24.87 -3.71
N LEU A 122 -11.92 -25.15 -4.88
CA LEU A 122 -12.69 -25.34 -6.11
C LEU A 122 -13.52 -26.63 -6.04
N ASP A 123 -12.89 -27.68 -5.51
CA ASP A 123 -13.51 -28.99 -5.31
C ASP A 123 -14.71 -28.90 -4.35
N LYS A 124 -14.53 -28.27 -3.19
CA LYS A 124 -15.61 -27.99 -2.24
C LYS A 124 -16.70 -27.08 -2.79
N ALA A 125 -16.39 -26.26 -3.78
CA ALA A 125 -17.37 -25.40 -4.45
C ALA A 125 -18.14 -26.13 -5.55
N GLY A 126 -17.81 -27.39 -5.84
CA GLY A 126 -18.47 -28.24 -6.82
C GLY A 126 -18.13 -27.87 -8.27
N TRP A 127 -16.91 -27.38 -8.53
CA TRP A 127 -16.40 -27.15 -9.89
C TRP A 127 -17.30 -26.32 -10.81
N LYS A 128 -18.05 -25.37 -10.22
CA LYS A 128 -19.06 -24.58 -10.94
C LYS A 128 -18.45 -23.81 -12.09
N THR A 129 -19.14 -23.78 -13.23
CA THR A 129 -18.75 -22.99 -14.40
C THR A 129 -19.82 -21.95 -14.74
N SER A 130 -19.42 -20.89 -15.44
CA SER A 130 -20.31 -19.87 -15.99
C SER A 130 -19.76 -19.43 -17.35
N GLY A 131 -20.57 -19.54 -18.41
CA GLY A 131 -20.13 -19.24 -19.78
C GLY A 131 -18.92 -20.06 -20.24
N GLY A 132 -18.81 -21.32 -19.81
CA GLY A 132 -17.67 -22.19 -20.13
C GLY A 132 -16.38 -21.91 -19.34
N LYS A 133 -16.39 -20.97 -18.39
CA LYS A 133 -15.23 -20.67 -17.52
C LYS A 133 -15.48 -21.10 -16.09
N ALA A 134 -14.44 -21.56 -15.40
CA ALA A 134 -14.52 -21.89 -13.98
C ALA A 134 -14.92 -20.66 -13.15
N LYS A 135 -15.92 -20.82 -12.27
CA LYS A 135 -16.35 -19.79 -11.34
C LYS A 135 -15.60 -19.97 -10.02
N LEU A 136 -14.75 -18.99 -9.69
CA LEU A 136 -14.02 -19.02 -8.43
C LEU A 136 -14.98 -18.89 -7.23
N PRO A 137 -14.78 -19.69 -6.16
CA PRO A 137 -15.52 -19.55 -4.92
C PRO A 137 -15.22 -18.21 -4.24
N LYS A 138 -16.10 -17.78 -3.32
CA LYS A 138 -15.89 -16.57 -2.51
C LYS A 138 -14.58 -16.63 -1.71
N THR A 139 -14.23 -17.82 -1.24
CA THR A 139 -13.01 -18.11 -0.49
C THR A 139 -12.14 -19.02 -1.33
N THR A 140 -11.03 -18.51 -1.85
CA THR A 140 -10.13 -19.22 -2.77
C THR A 140 -9.05 -20.04 -2.07
N ASN A 141 -8.80 -19.80 -0.78
CA ASN A 141 -7.84 -20.54 0.04
C ASN A 141 -8.19 -20.39 1.54
N ARG A 142 -7.52 -21.17 2.39
CA ARG A 142 -7.73 -21.20 3.85
C ARG A 142 -6.64 -20.49 4.66
N ILE A 143 -5.81 -19.67 4.03
CA ILE A 143 -4.72 -18.96 4.70
C ILE A 143 -5.33 -17.90 5.61
N LYS A 144 -5.11 -17.96 6.92
CA LYS A 144 -5.66 -17.03 7.92
C LYS A 144 -4.58 -16.23 8.65
N ASN A 145 -3.38 -16.81 8.80
CA ASN A 145 -2.32 -16.18 9.58
C ASN A 145 -0.93 -16.44 8.94
N MET A 146 0.11 -15.92 9.59
CA MET A 146 1.49 -16.10 9.16
C MET A 146 2.00 -17.54 9.32
N GLU A 147 1.44 -18.32 10.26
CA GLU A 147 1.80 -19.72 10.46
C GLU A 147 1.36 -20.56 9.26
N ASP A 148 0.15 -20.33 8.75
CA ASP A 148 -0.36 -20.96 7.54
C ASP A 148 0.55 -20.68 6.34
N ILE A 149 1.09 -19.45 6.24
CA ILE A 149 2.04 -19.08 5.18
C ILE A 149 3.38 -19.80 5.35
N LYS A 150 3.85 -19.96 6.58
CA LYS A 150 5.12 -20.65 6.89
C LYS A 150 5.03 -22.14 6.58
N LEU A 151 3.89 -22.76 6.88
CA LEU A 151 3.62 -24.18 6.64
C LEU A 151 3.13 -24.46 5.21
N LEU A 152 2.92 -23.42 4.39
CA LEU A 152 2.45 -23.56 3.02
C LEU A 152 3.47 -24.32 2.16
N SER A 153 3.14 -25.57 1.84
CA SER A 153 3.91 -26.35 0.87
C SER A 153 3.41 -26.08 -0.55
N ILE A 154 4.05 -25.12 -1.22
CA ILE A 154 3.59 -24.66 -2.54
C ILE A 154 3.70 -25.73 -3.64
N ASN A 155 4.54 -26.74 -3.41
CA ASN A 155 4.74 -27.88 -4.30
C ASN A 155 3.87 -29.10 -3.91
N GLU A 156 2.97 -28.95 -2.93
CA GLU A 156 1.99 -29.97 -2.58
C GLU A 156 1.17 -30.34 -3.82
N LYS A 157 1.09 -31.63 -4.13
CA LYS A 157 0.22 -32.16 -5.19
C LYS A 157 -1.15 -32.51 -4.61
N VAL A 158 -2.18 -32.41 -5.42
CA VAL A 158 -3.53 -32.84 -5.02
C VAL A 158 -3.55 -34.37 -4.88
N ASP A 159 -4.21 -34.86 -3.84
CA ASP A 159 -4.46 -36.28 -3.65
C ASP A 159 -5.74 -36.68 -4.40
N THR A 160 -5.54 -37.40 -5.50
CA THR A 160 -6.59 -37.97 -6.35
C THR A 160 -6.90 -39.43 -6.01
N GLY A 161 -6.34 -39.97 -4.92
CA GLY A 161 -6.52 -41.36 -4.48
C GLY A 161 -5.31 -42.28 -4.77
N GLY A 162 -4.11 -41.70 -4.89
CA GLY A 162 -2.86 -42.44 -5.08
C GLY A 162 -2.24 -42.92 -3.75
N TRP A 163 -1.06 -43.58 -3.84
CA TRP A 163 -0.36 -44.15 -2.68
C TRP A 163 0.14 -43.10 -1.66
N PHE A 164 0.30 -41.85 -2.10
CA PHE A 164 0.81 -40.76 -1.25
C PHE A 164 -0.36 -40.07 -0.54
N GLY A 165 -0.55 -40.39 0.74
CA GLY A 165 -1.70 -39.94 1.53
C GLY A 165 -1.82 -38.43 1.68
N GLY A 166 -3.07 -37.95 1.61
CA GLY A 166 -3.47 -36.58 1.87
C GLY A 166 -4.99 -36.44 2.05
N SER A 167 -5.50 -35.20 1.97
CA SER A 167 -6.95 -34.97 1.93
C SER A 167 -7.47 -35.29 0.54
N LYS A 168 -8.05 -36.48 0.36
CA LYS A 168 -8.60 -36.91 -0.92
C LYS A 168 -9.61 -35.89 -1.48
N ALA A 169 -9.47 -35.54 -2.76
CA ALA A 169 -10.47 -34.76 -3.48
C ALA A 169 -11.82 -35.51 -3.51
N SER A 170 -12.91 -34.79 -3.76
CA SER A 170 -14.23 -35.39 -4.01
C SER A 170 -14.19 -36.33 -5.21
N ASP A 171 -15.16 -37.23 -5.34
CA ASP A 171 -15.22 -38.17 -6.47
C ASP A 171 -15.25 -37.46 -7.83
N ASP A 172 -15.97 -36.34 -7.92
CA ASP A 172 -15.99 -35.48 -9.11
C ASP A 172 -14.64 -34.79 -9.31
N GLY A 173 -14.01 -34.31 -8.23
CA GLY A 173 -12.68 -33.72 -8.25
C GLY A 173 -11.62 -34.69 -8.75
N THR A 174 -11.59 -35.93 -8.25
CA THR A 174 -10.68 -36.98 -8.72
C THR A 174 -10.87 -37.25 -10.21
N LYS A 175 -12.12 -37.36 -10.70
CA LYS A 175 -12.39 -37.59 -12.13
C LYS A 175 -11.95 -36.43 -13.02
N ILE A 176 -12.06 -35.18 -12.53
CA ILE A 176 -11.64 -33.98 -13.26
C ILE A 176 -10.12 -33.86 -13.26
N LEU A 177 -9.49 -34.01 -12.08
CA LEU A 177 -8.05 -33.83 -11.88
C LEU A 177 -7.20 -34.98 -12.40
N ALA A 178 -7.78 -36.14 -12.70
CA ALA A 178 -7.08 -37.22 -13.39
C ALA A 178 -6.90 -36.98 -14.89
N LYS A 179 -7.46 -35.88 -15.43
CA LYS A 179 -7.43 -35.57 -16.87
C LYS A 179 -6.54 -34.39 -17.18
N GLN A 180 -5.91 -34.44 -18.35
CA GLN A 180 -5.10 -33.37 -18.92
C GLN A 180 -5.55 -33.06 -20.35
N LEU A 181 -5.43 -31.79 -20.73
CA LEU A 181 -5.70 -31.34 -22.09
C LEU A 181 -4.37 -31.28 -22.85
N SER A 182 -4.27 -31.98 -23.98
CA SER A 182 -3.12 -31.85 -24.89
C SER A 182 -3.58 -31.66 -26.32
N MET A 183 -2.76 -30.95 -27.09
CA MET A 183 -3.02 -30.71 -28.51
C MET A 183 -2.46 -31.89 -29.30
N ASN A 184 -3.31 -32.52 -30.12
CA ASN A 184 -2.90 -33.62 -30.98
C ASN A 184 -2.06 -33.10 -32.17
N SER A 185 -1.54 -34.01 -33.00
CA SER A 185 -0.74 -33.66 -34.19
C SER A 185 -1.49 -32.77 -35.20
N ASP A 186 -2.82 -32.82 -35.18
CA ASP A 186 -3.72 -32.10 -36.10
C ASP A 186 -4.14 -30.73 -35.54
N GLY A 187 -3.61 -30.33 -34.38
CA GLY A 187 -3.91 -29.08 -33.73
C GLY A 187 -5.27 -29.00 -33.02
N LYS A 188 -5.90 -30.15 -32.75
CA LYS A 188 -7.13 -30.23 -31.95
C LYS A 188 -6.81 -30.54 -30.50
N TRP A 189 -7.56 -29.94 -29.58
CA TRP A 189 -7.45 -30.23 -28.15
C TRP A 189 -8.17 -31.54 -27.83
N GLU A 190 -7.42 -32.49 -27.25
CA GLU A 190 -7.92 -33.77 -26.79
C GLU A 190 -7.70 -33.92 -25.28
N LEU A 191 -8.58 -34.69 -24.65
CA LEU A 191 -8.57 -34.94 -23.23
C LEU A 191 -7.99 -36.33 -22.98
N HIS A 192 -6.88 -36.40 -22.27
CA HIS A 192 -6.20 -37.65 -21.94
C HIS A 192 -6.14 -37.84 -20.43
N ASN A 193 -5.98 -39.08 -19.99
CA ASN A 193 -5.64 -39.34 -18.59
C ASN A 193 -4.20 -38.86 -18.32
N MET A 194 -3.96 -38.35 -17.13
CA MET A 194 -2.61 -38.02 -16.67
C MET A 194 -1.80 -39.30 -16.58
N GLN A 195 -0.65 -39.33 -17.25
CA GLN A 195 0.30 -40.44 -17.19
C GLN A 195 1.64 -39.87 -16.76
N GLY A 196 2.13 -40.28 -15.59
CA GLY A 196 3.49 -39.93 -15.16
C GLY A 196 4.50 -41.02 -15.52
N ALA A 197 5.77 -40.72 -15.21
CA ALA A 197 6.85 -41.67 -15.43
C ALA A 197 6.67 -42.92 -14.55
N PHE A 198 7.01 -44.10 -15.08
CA PHE A 198 7.00 -45.37 -14.35
C PHE A 198 5.67 -45.76 -13.67
N LYS A 199 4.51 -45.49 -14.31
CA LYS A 199 3.15 -45.79 -13.79
C LYS A 199 2.78 -45.07 -12.48
N ILE A 200 3.53 -44.04 -12.09
CA ILE A 200 3.12 -43.13 -11.03
C ILE A 200 2.29 -42.05 -11.70
N ASP A 201 1.00 -41.95 -11.35
CA ASP A 201 0.13 -40.91 -11.91
C ASP A 201 0.68 -39.53 -11.53
N ASP A 202 0.84 -38.66 -12.54
CA ASP A 202 1.25 -37.28 -12.28
C ASP A 202 0.03 -36.48 -11.84
N ASN A 203 0.14 -35.79 -10.71
CA ASN A 203 -0.96 -35.03 -10.12
C ASN A 203 -0.71 -33.53 -10.24
N TYR A 204 -1.78 -32.77 -10.44
CA TYR A 204 -1.73 -31.31 -10.40
C TYR A 204 -1.23 -30.81 -9.05
N TYR A 205 -0.52 -29.67 -9.07
CA TYR A 205 -0.23 -28.92 -7.86
C TYR A 205 -1.51 -28.41 -7.22
N ARG A 206 -1.59 -28.50 -5.89
CA ARG A 206 -2.72 -28.04 -5.09
C ARG A 206 -2.91 -26.54 -5.17
N TYR A 207 -1.83 -25.78 -5.25
CA TYR A 207 -1.88 -24.32 -5.22
C TYR A 207 -1.58 -23.72 -6.59
N SER A 208 -2.52 -22.95 -7.12
CA SER A 208 -2.31 -22.12 -8.30
C SER A 208 -1.90 -20.71 -7.87
N TRP A 209 -0.75 -20.26 -8.34
CA TRP A 209 -0.14 -18.98 -7.96
C TRP A 209 0.90 -18.56 -9.01
N HIS A 210 1.28 -17.29 -9.02
CA HIS A 210 2.33 -16.77 -9.88
C HIS A 210 3.45 -16.14 -9.05
N PRO A 211 4.66 -16.73 -9.00
CA PRO A 211 5.73 -16.31 -8.10
C PRO A 211 6.12 -14.85 -8.28
N TRP A 212 6.26 -14.42 -9.53
CA TRP A 212 6.65 -13.04 -9.83
C TRP A 212 5.55 -12.03 -9.51
N ILE A 213 4.27 -12.34 -9.71
CA ILE A 213 3.19 -11.40 -9.36
C ILE A 213 3.03 -11.30 -7.84
N LEU A 214 3.15 -12.42 -7.12
CA LEU A 214 3.15 -12.41 -5.65
C LEU A 214 4.34 -11.59 -5.12
N ALA A 215 5.54 -11.80 -5.66
CA ALA A 215 6.72 -11.00 -5.31
C ALA A 215 6.53 -9.51 -5.64
N ALA A 216 5.91 -9.18 -6.79
CA ALA A 216 5.58 -7.80 -7.19
C ALA A 216 4.74 -7.12 -6.12
N ASN A 217 3.68 -7.83 -5.72
CA ASN A 217 2.68 -7.32 -4.83
C ASN A 217 3.27 -7.06 -3.45
N LEU A 218 4.02 -8.03 -2.92
CA LEU A 218 4.73 -7.90 -1.65
C LEU A 218 5.77 -6.77 -1.69
N LEU A 219 6.50 -6.60 -2.80
CA LEU A 219 7.52 -5.55 -2.94
C LEU A 219 6.89 -4.16 -3.03
N LEU A 220 5.86 -3.99 -3.86
CA LEU A 220 5.12 -2.72 -3.96
C LEU A 220 4.48 -2.38 -2.62
N TYR A 221 3.87 -3.36 -1.94
CA TYR A 221 3.31 -3.16 -0.62
C TYR A 221 4.37 -2.76 0.41
N LEU A 222 5.54 -3.41 0.43
CA LEU A 222 6.68 -3.04 1.27
C LEU A 222 7.07 -1.58 1.07
N ILE A 223 7.30 -1.17 -0.18
CA ILE A 223 7.69 0.21 -0.52
C ILE A 223 6.59 1.19 -0.09
N THR A 224 5.33 0.82 -0.27
CA THR A 224 4.17 1.62 0.14
C THR A 224 4.19 1.88 1.64
N VAL A 225 4.27 0.82 2.46
CA VAL A 225 4.27 0.95 3.92
C VAL A 225 5.47 1.76 4.39
N ALA A 226 6.66 1.54 3.82
CA ALA A 226 7.85 2.31 4.17
C ALA A 226 7.63 3.81 3.97
N ILE A 227 7.09 4.21 2.81
CA ILE A 227 6.78 5.61 2.50
C ILE A 227 5.74 6.17 3.45
N VAL A 228 4.67 5.41 3.72
CA VAL A 228 3.59 5.85 4.63
C VAL A 228 4.12 6.02 6.06
N ILE A 229 5.05 5.17 6.52
CA ILE A 229 5.74 5.33 7.81
C ILE A 229 6.47 6.68 7.88
N PHE A 230 7.30 7.01 6.88
CA PHE A 230 8.02 8.28 6.86
C PHE A 230 7.07 9.49 6.86
N LYS A 231 5.98 9.39 6.09
CA LYS A 231 4.93 10.44 6.06
C LYS A 231 4.26 10.60 7.42
N LEU A 232 3.91 9.49 8.08
CA LEU A 232 3.31 9.52 9.40
C LEU A 232 4.24 10.21 10.42
N VAL A 233 5.52 9.82 10.48
CA VAL A 233 6.50 10.45 11.38
C VAL A 233 6.61 11.96 11.12
N LYS A 234 6.65 12.38 9.84
CA LYS A 234 6.69 13.80 9.49
C LYS A 234 5.46 14.56 10.00
N ILE A 235 4.25 14.01 9.80
CA ILE A 235 3.02 14.64 10.28
C ILE A 235 3.00 14.71 11.81
N ILE A 236 3.48 13.67 12.49
CA ILE A 236 3.59 13.67 13.96
C ILE A 236 4.51 14.81 14.42
N MET A 237 5.68 14.98 13.78
CA MET A 237 6.57 16.10 14.07
C MET A 237 5.90 17.45 13.79
N GLU A 238 5.17 17.57 12.69
CA GLU A 238 4.43 18.78 12.32
C GLU A 238 3.35 19.14 13.35
N ILE A 239 2.54 18.17 13.81
CA ILE A 239 1.55 18.35 14.87
C ILE A 239 2.21 18.94 16.13
N ASN A 240 3.29 18.33 16.59
CA ASN A 240 3.98 18.75 17.81
C ASN A 240 4.67 20.12 17.66
N PHE A 241 5.23 20.40 16.48
CA PHE A 241 5.83 21.70 16.19
C PHE A 241 4.78 22.82 16.09
N ILE A 242 3.63 22.57 15.46
CA ILE A 242 2.52 23.52 15.44
C ILE A 242 2.01 23.74 16.87
N GLY A 243 1.91 22.69 17.70
CA GLY A 243 1.58 22.83 19.11
C GLY A 243 2.58 23.73 19.86
N LEU A 244 3.88 23.53 19.65
CA LEU A 244 4.91 24.39 20.24
C LEU A 244 4.72 25.85 19.83
N LEU A 245 4.48 26.12 18.54
CA LEU A 245 4.20 27.47 18.04
C LEU A 245 2.92 28.04 18.63
N ALA A 246 1.87 27.23 18.78
CA ALA A 246 0.60 27.62 19.36
C ALA A 246 0.76 28.10 20.81
N GLN A 247 1.55 27.38 21.61
CA GLN A 247 1.82 27.73 23.00
C GLN A 247 2.38 29.15 23.14
N GLY A 248 3.31 29.56 22.28
CA GLY A 248 3.91 30.91 22.31
C GLY A 248 3.12 31.98 21.54
N ALA A 249 2.41 31.60 20.48
CA ALA A 249 1.77 32.56 19.57
C ALA A 249 0.28 32.82 19.88
N ALA A 250 -0.38 31.97 20.66
CA ALA A 250 -1.82 32.06 20.92
C ALA A 250 -2.21 33.43 21.49
N LEU A 251 -1.49 33.91 22.49
CA LEU A 251 -1.79 35.19 23.17
C LEU A 251 -1.13 36.41 22.50
N THR A 252 -0.61 36.28 21.28
CA THR A 252 0.00 37.42 20.57
C THR A 252 -0.77 37.86 19.32
N ASP A 253 -1.90 37.23 18.99
CA ASP A 253 -2.78 37.61 17.88
C ASP A 253 -4.25 37.73 18.33
N PHE A 254 -4.52 38.69 19.22
CA PHE A 254 -5.89 39.00 19.65
C PHE A 254 -6.63 39.93 18.68
N ASP A 255 -5.90 40.76 17.94
CA ASP A 255 -6.49 41.80 17.10
C ASP A 255 -7.17 41.19 15.88
N SER A 256 -6.45 40.36 15.11
CA SER A 256 -6.99 39.72 13.92
C SER A 256 -7.58 38.33 14.19
N GLY A 257 -7.01 37.59 15.17
CA GLY A 257 -7.33 36.19 15.43
C GLY A 257 -7.06 35.24 14.26
N LYS A 258 -6.55 35.73 13.12
CA LYS A 258 -6.37 34.98 11.88
C LYS A 258 -5.34 33.88 12.07
N ARG A 259 -4.23 34.18 12.76
CA ARG A 259 -3.16 33.22 13.01
C ARG A 259 -3.62 32.14 13.97
N ASN A 260 -4.37 32.49 15.01
CA ASN A 260 -4.89 31.49 15.96
C ASN A 260 -5.89 30.53 15.30
N ARG A 261 -6.80 31.05 14.48
CA ARG A 261 -7.72 30.23 13.68
C ARG A 261 -6.95 29.34 12.69
N GLN A 262 -5.91 29.87 12.07
CA GLN A 262 -5.05 29.11 11.16
C GLN A 262 -4.27 28.00 11.88
N ILE A 263 -3.76 28.25 13.09
CA ILE A 263 -3.08 27.24 13.91
C ILE A 263 -4.05 26.11 14.27
N ILE A 264 -5.26 26.45 14.72
CA ILE A 264 -6.30 25.45 15.04
C ILE A 264 -6.66 24.63 13.80
N ALA A 265 -6.87 25.30 12.66
CA ALA A 265 -7.14 24.63 11.40
C ALA A 265 -6.00 23.67 11.03
N LYS A 266 -4.74 24.14 11.04
CA LYS A 266 -3.58 23.31 10.71
C LYS A 266 -3.39 22.13 11.68
N LEU A 267 -3.65 22.31 12.97
CA LEU A 267 -3.61 21.19 13.94
C LEU A 267 -4.68 20.15 13.60
N ARG A 268 -5.94 20.57 13.51
CA ARG A 268 -7.08 19.70 13.14
C ARG A 268 -6.76 18.93 11.85
N ASP A 269 -6.27 19.65 10.86
CA ASP A 269 -5.96 19.15 9.54
C ASP A 269 -4.86 18.10 9.56
N SER A 270 -3.77 18.36 10.29
CA SER A 270 -2.69 17.39 10.47
C SER A 270 -3.16 16.14 11.23
N PHE A 271 -4.02 16.29 12.25
CA PHE A 271 -4.63 15.14 12.92
C PHE A 271 -5.49 14.30 11.95
N VAL A 272 -6.32 14.95 11.12
CA VAL A 272 -7.16 14.29 10.11
C VAL A 272 -6.30 13.53 9.09
N VAL A 273 -5.24 14.15 8.57
CA VAL A 273 -4.35 13.47 7.60
C VAL A 273 -3.65 12.27 8.25
N ALA A 274 -3.15 12.38 9.48
CA ALA A 274 -2.51 11.28 10.18
C ALA A 274 -3.45 10.07 10.40
N PHE A 275 -4.73 10.32 10.70
CA PHE A 275 -5.76 9.28 10.75
C PHE A 275 -6.00 8.66 9.36
N LEU A 276 -6.22 9.49 8.34
CA LEU A 276 -6.54 9.03 6.99
C LEU A 276 -5.37 8.28 6.30
N LEU A 277 -4.12 8.48 6.73
CA LEU A 277 -2.99 7.64 6.31
C LEU A 277 -3.14 6.17 6.72
N CYS A 278 -3.81 5.87 7.84
CA CYS A 278 -4.13 4.49 8.21
C CYS A 278 -5.19 3.92 7.26
N VAL A 279 -6.25 4.71 7.04
CA VAL A 279 -7.40 4.33 6.19
C VAL A 279 -6.96 4.08 4.74
N ILE A 280 -6.09 4.92 4.18
CA ILE A 280 -5.62 4.76 2.80
C ILE A 280 -4.77 3.50 2.63
N LEU A 281 -3.99 3.12 3.66
CA LEU A 281 -3.20 1.90 3.62
C LEU A 281 -4.07 0.64 3.67
N GLN A 282 -5.16 0.68 4.46
CA GLN A 282 -6.17 -0.39 4.49
C GLN A 282 -6.91 -0.49 3.16
N PHE A 283 -7.36 0.66 2.62
CA PHE A 283 -8.01 0.72 1.32
C PHE A 283 -7.10 0.15 0.21
N TYR A 284 -5.81 0.50 0.23
CA TYR A 284 -4.82 -0.05 -0.69
C TYR A 284 -4.71 -1.58 -0.58
N ALA A 285 -4.59 -2.13 0.63
CA ALA A 285 -4.54 -3.58 0.84
C ALA A 285 -5.78 -4.29 0.27
N GLN A 286 -6.98 -3.74 0.51
CA GLN A 286 -8.23 -4.28 -0.05
C GLN A 286 -8.27 -4.21 -1.57
N PHE A 287 -7.81 -3.10 -2.16
CA PHE A 287 -7.76 -2.93 -3.61
C PHE A 287 -6.80 -3.93 -4.26
N LEU A 288 -5.64 -4.21 -3.65
CA LEU A 288 -4.71 -5.24 -4.13
C LEU A 288 -5.37 -6.64 -4.15
N SER A 289 -6.13 -6.98 -3.12
CA SER A 289 -6.92 -8.22 -3.08
C SER A 289 -7.99 -8.23 -4.18
N PHE A 290 -8.68 -7.11 -4.40
CA PHE A 290 -9.71 -6.95 -5.42
C PHE A 290 -9.18 -7.14 -6.85
N ILE A 291 -8.01 -6.56 -7.20
CA ILE A 291 -7.38 -6.74 -8.53
C ILE A 291 -7.30 -8.22 -8.88
N THR A 292 -6.96 -9.06 -7.90
CA THR A 292 -6.82 -10.49 -8.13
C THR A 292 -8.16 -11.18 -8.33
N ARG A 293 -9.14 -10.84 -7.50
CA ARG A 293 -10.50 -11.38 -7.59
C ARG A 293 -11.20 -10.97 -8.90
N ALA A 294 -10.90 -9.78 -9.42
CA ALA A 294 -11.40 -9.31 -10.70
C ALA A 294 -10.83 -10.09 -11.91
N GLY A 295 -9.91 -11.04 -11.69
CA GLY A 295 -9.34 -11.87 -12.75
C GLY A 295 -8.35 -11.11 -13.65
N VAL A 296 -7.83 -9.96 -13.20
CA VAL A 296 -6.80 -9.22 -13.94
C VAL A 296 -5.53 -10.08 -13.96
N GLY A 297 -5.16 -10.58 -15.13
CA GLY A 297 -4.00 -11.47 -15.31
C GLY A 297 -2.75 -10.76 -15.82
N GLY A 298 -1.62 -11.48 -15.73
CA GLY A 298 -0.36 -11.11 -16.41
C GLY A 298 0.14 -9.69 -16.08
N VAL A 299 0.59 -8.98 -17.12
CA VAL A 299 1.19 -7.64 -17.00
C VAL A 299 0.17 -6.58 -16.57
N ALA A 300 -1.09 -6.71 -16.98
CA ALA A 300 -2.15 -5.76 -16.60
C ALA A 300 -2.35 -5.67 -15.09
N ARG A 301 -2.17 -6.80 -14.38
CA ARG A 301 -2.24 -6.85 -12.92
C ARG A 301 -1.18 -5.98 -12.25
N ILE A 302 0.03 -5.95 -12.82
CA ILE A 302 1.16 -5.19 -12.29
C ILE A 302 0.92 -3.70 -12.51
N PHE A 303 0.39 -3.30 -13.67
CA PHE A 303 0.01 -1.92 -13.91
C PHE A 303 -1.08 -1.46 -12.94
N ALA A 304 -2.08 -2.29 -12.65
CA ALA A 304 -3.10 -1.98 -11.65
C ALA A 304 -2.52 -1.82 -10.24
N MET A 305 -1.59 -2.70 -9.84
CA MET A 305 -0.89 -2.59 -8.54
C MET A 305 -0.04 -1.30 -8.46
N ILE A 306 0.66 -0.95 -9.54
CA ILE A 306 1.43 0.30 -9.63
C ILE A 306 0.51 1.51 -9.51
N GLY A 307 -0.63 1.52 -10.21
CA GLY A 307 -1.62 2.60 -10.11
C GLY A 307 -2.15 2.77 -8.69
N ALA A 308 -2.46 1.66 -8.02
CA ALA A 308 -2.89 1.65 -6.62
C ALA A 308 -1.81 2.21 -5.68
N PHE A 309 -0.56 1.85 -5.91
CA PHE A 309 0.57 2.38 -5.16
C PHE A 309 0.77 3.89 -5.39
N LEU A 310 0.66 4.37 -6.64
CA LEU A 310 0.74 5.80 -6.96
C LEU A 310 -0.38 6.60 -6.26
N PHE A 311 -1.59 6.04 -6.19
CA PHE A 311 -2.69 6.63 -5.42
C PHE A 311 -2.32 6.81 -3.94
N VAL A 312 -1.62 5.85 -3.31
CA VAL A 312 -1.17 6.01 -1.92
C VAL A 312 -0.07 7.10 -1.78
N LEU A 313 0.77 7.28 -2.81
CA LEU A 313 1.72 8.38 -2.84
C LEU A 313 1.01 9.74 -2.88
N ASP A 314 -0.04 9.84 -3.68
CA ASP A 314 -0.84 11.06 -3.83
C ASP A 314 -1.87 11.26 -2.71
N GLY A 315 -2.08 10.23 -1.89
CA GLY A 315 -3.04 10.19 -0.79
C GLY A 315 -3.13 11.47 0.04
N PRO A 316 -2.03 12.00 0.59
CA PRO A 316 -2.05 13.27 1.32
C PRO A 316 -2.59 14.44 0.50
N ASN A 317 -2.20 14.58 -0.77
CA ASN A 317 -2.69 15.66 -1.63
C ASN A 317 -4.19 15.50 -1.94
N ILE A 318 -4.65 14.26 -2.12
CA ILE A 318 -6.08 13.97 -2.32
C ILE A 318 -6.88 14.36 -1.07
N ILE A 319 -6.39 14.00 0.11
CA ILE A 319 -7.01 14.37 1.39
C ILE A 319 -7.06 15.90 1.51
N GLN A 320 -5.95 16.57 1.25
CA GLN A 320 -5.88 18.03 1.27
C GLN A 320 -6.89 18.68 0.32
N ALA A 321 -7.01 18.18 -0.91
CA ALA A 321 -7.94 18.72 -1.90
C ALA A 321 -9.41 18.50 -1.52
N VAL A 322 -9.78 17.30 -1.06
CA VAL A 322 -11.17 16.96 -0.70
C VAL A 322 -11.66 17.76 0.49
N PHE A 323 -10.82 17.93 1.50
CA PHE A 323 -11.22 18.62 2.72
C PHE A 323 -10.93 20.14 2.67
N GLY A 324 -10.33 20.64 1.59
CA GLY A 324 -9.90 22.05 1.49
C GLY A 324 -8.84 22.41 2.53
N ILE A 325 -8.00 21.43 2.88
CA ILE A 325 -7.05 21.45 3.99
C ILE A 325 -5.64 21.69 3.45
N ASP A 326 -4.98 22.77 3.87
CA ASP A 326 -3.55 23.01 3.54
C ASP A 326 -2.64 22.50 4.66
N ALA A 327 -2.54 21.17 4.74
CA ALA A 327 -1.67 20.51 5.72
C ALA A 327 -0.18 20.49 5.33
N GLY A 328 0.33 21.37 4.45
CA GLY A 328 1.78 21.51 4.20
C GLY A 328 2.52 20.28 3.60
N LEU A 329 1.81 19.20 3.26
CA LEU A 329 2.37 17.93 2.78
C LEU A 329 2.78 17.91 1.29
N SER A 330 2.39 18.92 0.51
CA SER A 330 2.60 18.97 -0.95
C SER A 330 4.07 18.78 -1.36
N SER A 331 5.00 19.31 -0.57
CA SER A 331 6.46 19.25 -0.80
C SER A 331 7.02 17.82 -0.79
N MET A 332 6.49 16.92 0.05
CA MET A 332 7.06 15.57 0.23
C MET A 332 6.46 14.56 -0.76
N ALA A 333 5.17 14.67 -1.07
CA ALA A 333 4.54 13.87 -2.13
C ALA A 333 5.22 14.16 -3.48
N GLN A 334 5.46 15.44 -3.79
CA GLN A 334 6.25 15.83 -4.97
C GLN A 334 7.69 15.32 -4.90
N THR A 335 8.38 15.44 -3.76
CA THR A 335 9.77 14.94 -3.61
C THR A 335 9.85 13.42 -3.80
N MET A 336 8.93 12.64 -3.22
CA MET A 336 8.90 11.19 -3.37
C MET A 336 8.49 10.75 -4.78
N THR A 337 7.52 11.44 -5.39
CA THR A 337 7.17 11.23 -6.80
C THR A 337 8.35 11.57 -7.69
N ASN A 338 9.09 12.64 -7.41
CA ASN A 338 10.28 13.03 -8.17
C ASN A 338 11.43 12.02 -8.01
N VAL A 339 11.70 11.54 -6.79
CA VAL A 339 12.69 10.47 -6.54
C VAL A 339 12.30 9.20 -7.28
N MET A 340 11.01 8.86 -7.28
CA MET A 340 10.52 7.71 -8.02
C MET A 340 10.54 7.91 -9.54
N LEU A 341 10.25 9.10 -10.04
CA LEU A 341 10.32 9.44 -11.46
C LEU A 341 11.77 9.40 -11.95
N LEU A 342 12.71 9.87 -11.13
CA LEU A 342 14.16 9.76 -11.34
C LEU A 342 14.61 8.30 -11.33
N ALA A 343 14.12 7.49 -10.38
CA ALA A 343 14.38 6.05 -10.35
C ALA A 343 13.75 5.30 -11.54
N ARG A 344 12.67 5.84 -12.13
CA ARG A 344 12.05 5.36 -13.37
C ARG A 344 12.71 5.91 -14.64
N GLY A 345 13.77 6.71 -14.51
CA GLY A 345 14.46 7.38 -15.62
C GLY A 345 13.64 8.57 -16.11
N ALA A 346 13.85 9.73 -15.51
CA ALA A 346 13.15 10.96 -15.87
C ALA A 346 13.42 11.36 -17.33
N GLY A 347 12.33 11.60 -18.07
CA GLY A 347 12.33 12.09 -19.44
C GLY A 347 10.96 11.92 -20.07
N SER A 348 10.05 12.87 -19.83
CA SER A 348 8.73 12.99 -20.46
C SER A 348 8.84 12.88 -21.98
N THR A 349 8.54 11.72 -22.55
CA THR A 349 8.05 11.56 -23.93
C THR A 349 7.72 10.08 -24.16
N THR A 350 6.53 9.83 -24.67
CA THR A 350 5.87 8.53 -24.85
C THR A 350 6.68 7.50 -25.66
N LYS A 351 7.77 7.90 -26.34
CA LYS A 351 8.69 6.99 -27.06
C LYS A 351 9.69 6.24 -26.17
N SER A 352 9.84 6.64 -24.91
CA SER A 352 10.80 6.04 -23.98
C SER A 352 10.26 4.85 -23.19
N ALA A 353 8.95 4.55 -23.21
CA ALA A 353 8.41 3.41 -22.47
C ALA A 353 9.00 2.05 -22.93
N LEU A 354 9.23 1.88 -24.24
CA LEU A 354 9.89 0.71 -24.83
C LEU A 354 11.42 0.68 -24.59
N ASN A 355 12.06 1.83 -24.47
CA ASN A 355 13.50 1.93 -24.19
C ASN A 355 13.81 1.92 -22.68
N ALA A 356 12.85 2.29 -21.83
CA ALA A 356 12.91 2.15 -20.38
C ALA A 356 12.87 0.67 -19.99
N THR A 357 12.15 -0.19 -20.71
CA THR A 357 12.22 -1.65 -20.49
C THR A 357 13.62 -2.21 -20.79
N LYS A 358 14.28 -1.70 -21.84
CA LYS A 358 15.67 -2.06 -22.19
C LYS A 358 16.71 -1.48 -21.23
N LYS A 359 16.51 -0.23 -20.75
CA LYS A 359 17.40 0.43 -19.76
C LYS A 359 17.19 -0.07 -18.33
N LEU A 360 15.97 -0.51 -17.97
CA LEU A 360 15.69 -1.20 -16.71
C LEU A 360 16.43 -2.55 -16.68
N GLY A 361 16.57 -3.23 -17.83
CA GLY A 361 17.47 -4.38 -17.99
C GLY A 361 18.97 -4.05 -17.88
N GLY A 362 19.36 -2.81 -18.19
CA GLY A 362 20.75 -2.31 -18.07
C GLY A 362 21.13 -1.87 -16.64
N VAL A 363 20.23 -1.17 -15.93
CA VAL A 363 20.41 -0.80 -14.51
C VAL A 363 20.33 -2.04 -13.62
N ALA A 364 19.48 -3.01 -13.96
CA ALA A 364 19.48 -4.34 -13.36
C ALA A 364 20.83 -5.07 -13.47
N LYS A 365 21.52 -4.94 -14.60
CA LYS A 365 22.90 -5.46 -14.80
C LYS A 365 23.95 -4.68 -14.00
N GLY A 366 23.79 -3.37 -13.84
CA GLY A 366 24.72 -2.52 -13.07
C GLY A 366 24.62 -2.71 -11.55
N ILE A 367 23.41 -2.95 -11.03
CA ILE A 367 23.19 -3.23 -9.59
C ILE A 367 23.50 -4.70 -9.26
N ALA A 368 23.39 -5.64 -10.23
CA ALA A 368 23.83 -7.02 -10.04
C ALA A 368 25.34 -7.17 -9.74
N ASN A 369 26.17 -6.21 -10.17
CA ASN A 369 27.62 -6.21 -9.91
C ASN A 369 28.03 -5.58 -8.58
N LYS A 370 27.13 -4.88 -7.88
CA LYS A 370 27.37 -4.37 -6.52
C LYS A 370 26.41 -5.10 -5.60
N GLY A 371 26.89 -6.13 -4.90
CA GLY A 371 26.16 -7.14 -4.09
C GLY A 371 25.21 -6.66 -2.99
N LEU A 372 24.40 -5.63 -3.24
CA LEU A 372 23.29 -5.19 -2.42
C LEU A 372 22.13 -6.15 -2.69
N VAL A 373 21.68 -6.84 -1.64
CA VAL A 373 20.68 -7.93 -1.62
C VAL A 373 19.32 -7.58 -2.26
N GLY A 374 19.09 -6.32 -2.67
CA GLY A 374 17.89 -5.86 -3.39
C GLY A 374 17.98 -5.80 -4.92
N GLY A 375 19.18 -5.77 -5.53
CA GLY A 375 19.36 -5.54 -6.97
C GLY A 375 19.12 -6.74 -7.87
N SER A 376 19.57 -7.91 -7.43
CA SER A 376 19.38 -9.19 -8.14
C SER A 376 17.93 -9.66 -8.14
N ALA A 377 17.18 -9.34 -7.07
CA ALA A 377 15.76 -9.63 -6.96
C ALA A 377 14.92 -8.82 -7.96
N LEU A 378 15.24 -7.54 -8.16
CA LEU A 378 14.58 -6.66 -9.14
C LEU A 378 14.90 -7.05 -10.60
N ALA A 379 16.13 -7.48 -10.87
CA ALA A 379 16.56 -7.97 -12.19
C ALA A 379 15.87 -9.29 -12.56
N GLY A 380 15.85 -10.25 -11.62
CA GLY A 380 15.14 -11.52 -11.79
C GLY A 380 13.62 -11.33 -11.92
N PHE A 381 13.07 -10.35 -11.19
CA PHE A 381 11.68 -9.93 -11.28
C PHE A 381 11.32 -9.39 -12.66
N ALA A 382 12.07 -8.44 -13.21
CA ALA A 382 11.80 -7.90 -14.55
C ALA A 382 11.88 -8.96 -15.66
N ASN A 383 12.84 -9.89 -15.58
CA ASN A 383 12.95 -11.03 -16.50
C ASN A 383 11.87 -12.11 -16.27
N GLY A 384 11.37 -12.26 -15.05
CA GLY A 384 10.30 -13.18 -14.70
C GLY A 384 8.91 -12.69 -15.08
N LEU A 385 8.72 -11.37 -15.19
CA LEU A 385 7.48 -10.73 -15.66
C LEU A 385 7.32 -10.77 -17.18
N THR A 386 8.43 -10.87 -17.92
CA THR A 386 8.42 -10.94 -19.39
C THR A 386 8.45 -12.37 -19.93
N LYS A 387 8.87 -13.35 -19.10
CA LYS A 387 8.70 -14.76 -19.41
C LYS A 387 7.30 -15.22 -19.00
N LYS A 388 6.43 -15.46 -19.99
CA LYS A 388 5.27 -16.33 -19.79
C LYS A 388 5.75 -17.66 -19.18
N PRO A 389 4.99 -18.27 -18.25
CA PRO A 389 5.19 -19.69 -17.99
C PRO A 389 4.99 -20.42 -19.32
N ASN A 390 5.98 -21.19 -19.76
CA ASN A 390 5.78 -22.13 -20.86
C ASN A 390 4.79 -23.18 -20.35
N LEU A 391 3.51 -22.91 -20.57
CA LEU A 391 2.52 -23.96 -20.67
C LEU A 391 2.90 -24.79 -21.91
N PRO A 392 2.84 -26.13 -21.86
CA PRO A 392 3.00 -26.95 -23.05
C PRO A 392 1.96 -26.49 -24.08
N GLY A 393 2.40 -25.83 -25.17
CA GLY A 393 1.51 -25.34 -26.24
C GLY A 393 1.85 -23.97 -26.84
N ASP A 394 2.62 -23.11 -26.19
CA ASP A 394 2.85 -21.72 -26.66
C ASP A 394 3.90 -21.58 -27.80
N LYS A 395 4.22 -22.67 -28.50
CA LYS A 395 5.06 -22.70 -29.72
C LYS A 395 4.33 -23.30 -30.92
N VAL A 396 3.13 -22.83 -31.24
CA VAL A 396 2.56 -23.06 -32.58
C VAL A 396 1.82 -21.80 -33.02
N GLY A 397 2.39 -21.08 -34.00
CA GLY A 397 1.73 -19.90 -34.57
C GLY A 397 2.70 -18.98 -35.28
N GLY A 398 3.22 -19.41 -36.44
CA GLY A 398 4.08 -18.59 -37.27
C GLY A 398 4.28 -19.19 -38.66
N VAL A 399 3.18 -19.47 -39.37
CA VAL A 399 3.24 -19.68 -40.83
C VAL A 399 2.58 -18.47 -41.47
N THR A 400 3.41 -17.65 -42.09
CA THR A 400 3.05 -16.50 -42.94
C THR A 400 2.22 -16.99 -44.15
N PRO A 401 1.18 -16.28 -44.60
CA PRO A 401 0.55 -16.60 -45.88
C PRO A 401 1.51 -16.18 -47.02
N ALA A 402 1.86 -17.13 -47.89
CA ALA A 402 2.61 -16.87 -49.11
C ALA A 402 1.76 -16.07 -50.10
N ALA A 403 2.31 -14.95 -50.59
CA ALA A 403 1.69 -14.11 -51.60
C ALA A 403 1.69 -14.80 -52.97
N ALA A 404 0.55 -14.75 -53.66
CA ALA A 404 0.39 -15.20 -55.03
C ALA A 404 1.23 -14.34 -55.99
N SER A 405 2.17 -14.97 -56.69
CA SER A 405 2.95 -14.39 -57.79
C SER A 405 2.16 -14.52 -59.09
N ASN A 406 1.60 -13.41 -59.56
CA ASN A 406 1.15 -13.25 -60.94
C ASN A 406 2.36 -12.95 -61.84
N LYS A 407 2.63 -13.82 -62.82
CA LYS A 407 3.14 -13.42 -64.14
C LYS A 407 3.02 -14.60 -65.14
N LYS A 408 2.26 -14.34 -66.21
CA LYS A 408 2.31 -14.97 -67.54
C LYS A 408 2.94 -13.93 -68.50
N PRO A 409 3.32 -14.31 -69.73
CA PRO A 409 3.76 -15.61 -70.24
C PRO A 409 5.30 -15.73 -70.28
#